data_AF-A0A143CD91-F1
#
_entry.id   AF-A0A143CD91-F1
#
_cell.length_a   1.000
_cell.length_b   1.000
_cell.length_c   1.000
_cell.angle_alpha   90.00
_cell.angle_beta   90.00
_cell.angle_gamma   90.00
#
_symmetry.space_group_name_H-M   'P 1'
#
loop_
_entity.id
_entity.type
_entity.pdbx_description
1 polymer ?
#
loop_
_entity_poly.entity_id
_entity_poly.type
_entity_poly.pdbx_seq_one_letter_code
_entity_poly.pdbx_strand_id
1 'polypeptide(L)'
;MEDVAALVEVSRDPALRQWASSAVDNDADGARWVQAQQLGWAAGDRFGFAVLEAQPGSVREQLLGNVVLKEVAYGKPAAEVGYWTAAHARGLGVAPRALEALTSWAFDTFEADGLERLELLHQVDNLASCRVAQKSRYDFDSVLPAAPPSFPRDGHLHIRRTSA
;
A
#
# COMPACT_ATOMS: atom_id res chain seq x y z
N MET A 1 -2.09 -18.06 8.02
CA MET A 1 -3.47 -18.11 8.57
C MET A 1 -3.64 -17.24 9.81
N GLU A 2 -2.59 -16.96 10.59
CA GLU A 2 -2.67 -16.11 11.80
C GLU A 2 -3.09 -14.65 11.49
N ASP A 3 -2.73 -14.11 10.32
CA ASP A 3 -3.07 -12.73 9.93
C ASP A 3 -4.54 -12.54 9.48
N VAL A 4 -5.26 -13.62 9.20
CA VAL A 4 -6.61 -13.56 8.61
C VAL A 4 -7.59 -12.86 9.55
N ALA A 5 -7.59 -13.24 10.83
CA ALA A 5 -8.51 -12.67 11.80
C ALA A 5 -8.27 -11.15 11.99
N ALA A 6 -7.01 -10.73 12.05
CA ALA A 6 -6.65 -9.32 12.15
C ALA A 6 -7.05 -8.54 10.89
N LEU A 7 -6.85 -9.13 9.70
CA LEU A 7 -7.24 -8.53 8.43
C LEU A 7 -8.76 -8.35 8.30
N VAL A 8 -9.54 -9.36 8.70
CA VAL A 8 -11.01 -9.28 8.72
C VAL A 8 -11.47 -8.18 9.68
N GLU A 9 -10.87 -8.10 10.87
CA GLU A 9 -11.24 -7.10 11.87
C GLU A 9 -10.99 -5.66 11.36
N VAL A 10 -9.81 -5.36 10.81
CA VAL A 10 -9.52 -4.02 10.28
C VAL A 10 -10.37 -3.68 9.04
N SER A 11 -10.82 -4.68 8.28
CA SER A 11 -11.65 -4.51 7.08
C SER A 11 -13.12 -4.21 7.38
N ARG A 12 -13.54 -4.23 8.66
CA ARG A 12 -14.86 -3.77 9.09
C ARG A 12 -15.01 -2.25 9.07
N ASP A 13 -13.90 -1.52 9.03
CA ASP A 13 -13.89 -0.06 9.01
C ASP A 13 -14.42 0.50 7.67
N PRO A 14 -15.55 1.23 7.68
CA PRO A 14 -16.15 1.79 6.46
C PRO A 14 -15.19 2.70 5.68
N ALA A 15 -14.33 3.45 6.37
CA ALA A 15 -13.40 4.36 5.71
C ALA A 15 -12.30 3.60 4.97
N LEU A 16 -11.83 2.47 5.52
CA LEU A 16 -10.89 1.59 4.82
C LEU A 16 -11.56 0.98 3.58
N ARG A 17 -12.78 0.45 3.76
CA ARG A 17 -13.54 -0.21 2.69
C ARG A 17 -13.82 0.71 1.51
N GLN A 18 -14.06 2.00 1.77
CA GLN A 18 -14.31 2.99 0.73
C GLN A 18 -13.17 3.09 -0.30
N TRP A 19 -11.92 2.89 0.14
CA TRP A 19 -10.73 3.07 -0.70
C TRP A 19 -10.03 1.75 -1.07
N ALA A 20 -10.43 0.62 -0.48
CA ALA A 20 -9.82 -0.67 -0.74
C ALA A 20 -10.25 -1.23 -2.09
N SER A 21 -9.29 -1.76 -2.85
CA SER A 21 -9.55 -2.45 -4.13
C SER A 21 -10.17 -3.85 -3.96
N SER A 22 -10.20 -4.38 -2.74
CA SER A 22 -10.72 -5.71 -2.43
C SER A 22 -11.41 -5.70 -1.08
N ALA A 23 -12.62 -6.24 -1.03
CA ALA A 23 -13.34 -6.43 0.23
C ALA A 23 -12.84 -7.69 0.94
N VAL A 24 -12.72 -7.62 2.26
CA VAL A 24 -12.44 -8.75 3.13
C VAL A 24 -13.51 -8.77 4.22
N ASP A 25 -14.53 -9.63 4.07
CA ASP A 25 -15.72 -9.63 4.93
C ASP A 25 -15.71 -10.77 5.95
N ASN A 26 -15.00 -11.85 5.62
CA ASN A 26 -14.92 -13.06 6.42
C ASN A 26 -13.56 -13.74 6.25
N ASP A 27 -13.32 -14.79 7.04
CA ASP A 27 -12.05 -15.52 7.06
C ASP A 27 -11.70 -16.12 5.69
N ALA A 28 -12.68 -16.54 4.88
CA ALA A 28 -12.42 -17.05 3.55
C ALA A 28 -11.92 -15.95 2.60
N ASP A 29 -12.49 -14.75 2.69
CA ASP A 29 -11.96 -13.58 1.96
C ASP A 29 -10.55 -13.22 2.41
N GLY A 30 -10.31 -13.24 3.73
CA GLY A 30 -9.00 -12.94 4.27
C GLY A 30 -7.95 -13.97 3.85
N ALA A 31 -8.30 -15.25 3.85
CA ALA A 31 -7.45 -16.32 3.35
C ALA A 31 -7.12 -16.15 1.86
N ARG A 32 -8.13 -15.80 1.04
CA ARG A 32 -7.92 -15.50 -0.39
C ARG A 32 -7.01 -14.28 -0.59
N TRP A 33 -7.20 -13.23 0.20
CA TRP A 33 -6.37 -12.03 0.12
C TRP A 33 -4.91 -12.33 0.45
N VAL A 34 -4.65 -13.09 1.53
CA VAL A 34 -3.30 -13.51 1.93
C VAL A 34 -2.67 -14.40 0.86
N GLN A 35 -3.42 -15.37 0.33
CA GLN A 35 -2.94 -16.23 -0.75
C GLN A 35 -2.56 -15.42 -1.99
N ALA A 36 -3.37 -14.42 -2.37
CA ALA A 36 -3.04 -13.54 -3.49
C ALA A 36 -1.74 -12.75 -3.26
N GLN A 37 -1.45 -12.30 -2.03
CA GLN A 37 -0.17 -11.67 -1.72
C GLN A 37 0.99 -12.67 -1.83
N GLN A 38 0.82 -13.90 -1.35
CA GLN A 38 1.85 -14.95 -1.44
C GLN A 38 2.15 -15.33 -2.89
N LEU A 39 1.13 -15.41 -3.75
CA LEU A 39 1.30 -15.65 -5.18
C LEU A 39 2.06 -14.51 -5.87
N GLY A 40 1.74 -13.26 -5.54
CA GLY A 40 2.48 -12.10 -6.05
C GLY A 40 3.95 -12.09 -5.64
N TRP A 41 4.24 -12.45 -4.38
CA TRP A 41 5.60 -12.63 -3.90
C TRP A 41 6.35 -13.72 -4.66
N ALA A 42 5.70 -14.87 -4.89
CA ALA A 42 6.29 -15.97 -5.63
C ALA A 42 6.50 -15.64 -7.12
N ALA A 43 5.65 -14.81 -7.71
CA ALA A 43 5.76 -14.32 -9.07
C ALA A 43 6.81 -13.20 -9.22
N GLY A 44 7.11 -12.47 -8.14
CA GLY A 44 8.08 -11.38 -8.13
C GLY A 44 7.54 -10.05 -8.69
N ASP A 45 6.23 -9.91 -8.84
CA ASP A 45 5.59 -8.71 -9.43
C ASP A 45 4.79 -7.87 -8.41
N ARG A 46 4.58 -8.42 -7.21
CA ARG A 46 3.81 -7.78 -6.14
C ARG A 46 4.31 -8.19 -4.76
N PHE A 47 4.72 -7.19 -3.97
CA PHE A 47 5.31 -7.37 -2.65
C PHE A 47 4.49 -6.64 -1.60
N GLY A 48 3.59 -7.36 -0.94
CA GLY A 48 2.79 -6.86 0.17
C GLY A 48 3.44 -7.13 1.51
N PHE A 49 3.47 -6.12 2.39
CA PHE A 49 4.05 -6.18 3.73
C PHE A 49 3.02 -5.76 4.78
N ALA A 50 2.84 -6.57 5.83
CA ALA A 50 2.08 -6.16 7.00
C ALA A 50 2.89 -5.12 7.80
N VAL A 51 2.23 -4.06 8.27
CA VAL A 51 2.83 -3.07 9.16
C VAL A 51 2.40 -3.41 10.57
N LEU A 52 3.36 -3.86 11.38
CA LEU A 52 3.12 -4.40 12.71
C LEU A 52 3.75 -3.51 13.79
N GLU A 53 3.14 -3.47 14.97
CA GLU A 53 3.70 -2.84 16.17
C GLU A 53 3.82 -3.86 17.30
N ALA A 54 5.02 -3.95 17.86
CA ALA A 54 5.26 -4.73 19.07
C ALA A 54 4.54 -4.08 20.25
N GLN A 55 3.71 -4.86 20.94
CA GLN A 55 3.01 -4.41 22.14
C GLN A 55 3.80 -4.83 23.38
N PRO A 56 4.15 -3.90 24.30
CA PRO A 56 4.87 -4.24 25.53
C PRO A 56 4.13 -5.32 26.32
N GLY A 57 4.81 -6.44 26.61
CA GLY A 57 4.23 -7.55 27.37
C GLY A 57 3.32 -8.49 26.58
N SER A 58 3.20 -8.33 25.26
CA SER A 58 2.49 -9.26 24.37
C SER A 58 3.48 -10.05 23.51
N VAL A 59 3.16 -11.33 23.26
CA VAL A 59 3.86 -12.14 22.25
C VAL A 59 3.35 -11.82 20.84
N ARG A 60 2.14 -11.26 20.73
CA ARG A 60 1.52 -10.91 19.45
C ARG A 60 1.74 -9.44 19.12
N GLU A 61 2.15 -9.20 17.89
CA GLU A 61 2.22 -7.87 17.30
C GLU A 61 0.82 -7.40 16.85
N GLN A 62 0.59 -6.08 16.90
CA GLN A 62 -0.65 -5.48 16.45
C GLN A 62 -0.55 -5.05 14.98
N LEU A 63 -1.54 -5.42 14.17
CA LEU A 63 -1.65 -5.00 12.77
C LEU A 63 -2.08 -3.54 12.68
N LEU A 64 -1.16 -2.68 12.23
CA LEU A 64 -1.41 -1.24 12.05
C LEU A 64 -1.77 -0.87 10.61
N GLY A 65 -1.39 -1.69 9.63
CA GLY A 65 -1.55 -1.35 8.22
C GLY A 65 -0.98 -2.39 7.26
N ASN A 66 -0.98 -2.03 5.99
CA ASN A 66 -0.28 -2.74 4.93
C ASN A 66 0.31 -1.72 3.97
N VAL A 67 1.47 -2.05 3.41
CA VAL A 67 2.06 -1.35 2.28
C VAL A 67 2.38 -2.37 1.20
N VAL A 68 2.22 -2.02 -0.06
CA VAL A 68 2.44 -2.91 -1.20
C VAL A 68 3.18 -2.19 -2.31
N LEU A 69 4.17 -2.86 -2.88
CA LEU A 69 4.73 -2.54 -4.19
C LEU A 69 4.10 -3.49 -5.22
N LYS A 70 3.67 -2.97 -6.37
CA LYS A 70 3.06 -3.76 -7.45
C LYS A 70 3.52 -3.28 -8.82
N GLU A 71 3.27 -4.10 -9.83
CA GLU A 71 3.65 -3.86 -11.23
C GLU A 71 5.17 -3.81 -11.47
N VAL A 72 5.96 -4.41 -10.57
CA VAL A 72 7.41 -4.54 -10.73
C VAL A 72 7.69 -5.52 -11.86
N ALA A 73 8.56 -5.14 -12.79
CA ALA A 73 9.08 -6.07 -13.79
C ALA A 73 10.44 -5.60 -14.31
N TYR A 74 11.27 -6.55 -14.73
CA TYR A 74 12.57 -6.27 -15.33
C TYR A 74 12.45 -5.30 -16.52
N GLY A 75 13.28 -4.25 -16.53
CA GLY A 75 13.31 -3.23 -17.57
C GLY A 75 12.14 -2.25 -17.56
N LYS A 76 11.21 -2.32 -16.59
CA LYS A 76 10.17 -1.30 -16.42
C LYS A 76 10.69 -0.17 -15.52
N PRO A 77 10.62 1.11 -15.96
CA PRO A 77 11.12 2.25 -15.20
C PRO A 77 10.22 2.66 -14.02
N ALA A 78 9.05 2.04 -13.86
CA ALA A 78 8.09 2.40 -12.84
C ALA A 78 7.41 1.19 -12.21
N ALA A 79 7.10 1.33 -10.92
CA ALA A 79 6.24 0.46 -10.16
C ALA A 79 5.27 1.31 -9.31
N GLU A 80 4.14 0.74 -8.90
CA GLU A 80 3.13 1.46 -8.12
C GLU A 80 3.19 1.05 -6.65
N VAL A 81 3.07 2.03 -5.74
CA VAL A 81 2.90 1.81 -4.32
C VAL A 81 1.46 2.00 -3.88
N GLY A 82 1.00 1.17 -2.96
CA GLY A 82 -0.29 1.28 -2.30
C GLY A 82 -0.18 1.02 -0.80
N TYR A 83 -1.16 1.47 -0.02
CA TYR A 83 -1.20 1.23 1.41
C TYR A 83 -2.60 1.44 1.99
N TRP A 84 -2.79 0.91 3.19
CA TRP A 84 -3.88 1.28 4.07
C TRP A 84 -3.42 1.28 5.54
N THR A 85 -4.16 1.96 6.39
CA THR A 85 -3.89 2.04 7.84
C THR A 85 -5.16 1.72 8.60
N ALA A 86 -5.04 0.83 9.59
CA ALA A 86 -6.12 0.44 10.47
C ALA A 86 -6.68 1.65 11.21
N ALA A 87 -7.99 1.65 11.50
CA ALA A 87 -8.67 2.78 12.13
C ALA A 87 -7.97 3.28 13.41
N HIS A 88 -7.56 2.35 14.28
CA HIS A 88 -6.90 2.64 15.56
C HIS A 88 -5.49 3.22 15.40
N ALA A 89 -4.88 3.12 14.21
CA ALA A 89 -3.50 3.50 13.94
C ALA A 89 -3.39 4.80 13.11
N ARG A 90 -4.51 5.41 12.73
CA ARG A 90 -4.54 6.65 11.95
C ARG A 90 -4.02 7.83 12.77
N GLY A 91 -3.40 8.79 12.09
CA GLY A 91 -2.83 9.98 12.74
C GLY A 91 -1.45 9.75 13.39
N LEU A 92 -1.04 8.49 13.60
CA LEU A 92 0.23 8.12 14.24
C LEU A 92 1.43 8.01 13.27
N GLY A 93 1.27 8.54 12.05
CA GLY A 93 2.32 8.52 11.03
C GLY A 93 2.71 7.13 10.51
N VAL A 94 1.83 6.13 10.65
CA VAL A 94 2.09 4.73 10.20
C VAL A 94 2.32 4.67 8.69
N ALA A 95 1.37 5.16 7.88
CA ALA A 95 1.48 5.10 6.42
C ALA A 95 2.75 5.79 5.87
N PRO A 96 3.10 7.03 6.25
CA PRO A 96 4.35 7.64 5.78
C PRO A 96 5.63 6.86 6.15
N ARG A 97 5.71 6.32 7.38
CA ARG A 97 6.86 5.49 7.80
C ARG A 97 6.96 4.19 7.01
N ALA A 98 5.83 3.53 6.78
CA ALA A 98 5.78 2.30 5.99
C ALA A 98 6.13 2.55 4.51
N LEU A 99 5.62 3.64 3.92
CA LEU A 99 5.98 4.04 2.56
C LEU A 99 7.46 4.40 2.44
N GLU A 100 8.03 5.11 3.40
CA GLU A 100 9.46 5.45 3.38
C GLU A 100 10.32 4.17 3.37
N ALA A 101 10.01 3.21 4.26
CA ALA A 101 10.70 1.94 4.33
C ALA A 101 10.55 1.13 3.03
N LEU A 102 9.32 1.02 2.50
CA LEU A 102 9.07 0.33 1.23
C LEU A 102 9.80 1.01 0.07
N THR A 103 9.83 2.34 0.04
CA THR A 103 10.48 3.11 -1.02
C THR A 103 11.98 2.88 -1.05
N SER A 104 12.63 2.93 0.12
CA SER A 104 14.07 2.63 0.22
C SER A 104 14.35 1.22 -0.28
N TRP A 105 13.62 0.24 0.26
CA TRP A 105 13.78 -1.16 -0.13
C TRP A 105 13.54 -1.40 -1.62
N ALA A 106 12.53 -0.76 -2.22
CA ALA A 106 12.20 -0.93 -3.63
C ALA A 106 13.33 -0.44 -4.54
N PHE A 107 13.89 0.75 -4.27
CA PHE A 107 15.04 1.24 -5.04
C PHE A 107 16.28 0.39 -4.81
N ASP A 108 16.60 0.06 -3.55
CA ASP A 108 17.74 -0.81 -3.22
C ASP A 108 17.67 -2.18 -3.93
N THR A 109 16.46 -2.70 -4.13
CA THR A 109 16.24 -4.04 -4.70
C THR A 109 16.15 -4.02 -6.22
N PHE A 110 15.48 -3.03 -6.83
CA PHE A 110 15.07 -3.09 -8.24
C PHE A 110 15.69 -2.01 -9.13
N GLU A 111 16.46 -1.06 -8.60
CA GLU A 111 17.09 -0.01 -9.42
C GLU A 111 18.04 -0.62 -10.47
N ALA A 112 18.83 -1.62 -10.10
CA ALA A 112 19.72 -2.33 -11.01
C ALA A 112 18.96 -3.09 -12.13
N ASP A 113 17.69 -3.41 -11.91
CA ASP A 113 16.79 -4.06 -12.87
C ASP A 113 15.98 -3.04 -13.70
N GLY A 114 16.26 -1.74 -13.53
CA GLY A 114 15.71 -0.64 -14.33
C GLY A 114 14.62 0.17 -13.65
N LEU A 115 14.33 -0.02 -12.36
CA LEU A 115 13.34 0.80 -11.65
C LEU A 115 13.88 2.23 -11.42
N GLU A 116 13.21 3.24 -11.97
CA GLU A 116 13.63 4.65 -11.86
C GLU A 116 12.70 5.49 -10.97
N ARG A 117 11.42 5.10 -10.87
CA ARG A 117 10.42 5.84 -10.10
C ARG A 117 9.34 4.95 -9.49
N LEU A 118 8.71 5.46 -8.44
CA LEU A 118 7.55 4.89 -7.80
C LEU A 118 6.35 5.82 -7.97
N GLU A 119 5.22 5.24 -8.32
CA GLU A 119 3.95 5.93 -8.57
C GLU A 119 2.97 5.65 -7.42
N LEU A 120 2.35 6.69 -6.89
CA LEU A 120 1.32 6.61 -5.87
C LEU A 120 0.05 7.24 -6.43
N LEU A 121 -0.96 6.40 -6.70
CA LEU A 121 -2.23 6.81 -7.28
C LEU A 121 -3.34 6.76 -6.23
N HIS A 122 -4.12 7.83 -6.11
CA HIS A 122 -5.34 7.85 -5.29
C HIS A 122 -6.39 8.78 -5.87
N GLN A 123 -7.68 8.59 -5.56
CA GLN A 123 -8.74 9.50 -5.99
C GLN A 123 -8.57 10.90 -5.39
N VAL A 124 -8.94 11.95 -6.15
CA VAL A 124 -8.80 13.37 -5.77
C VAL A 124 -9.48 13.72 -4.43
N ASP A 125 -10.55 13.01 -4.06
CA ASP A 125 -11.31 13.21 -2.83
C ASP A 125 -10.71 12.45 -1.62
N ASN A 126 -9.66 11.65 -1.81
CA ASN A 126 -8.89 11.05 -0.73
C ASN A 126 -7.77 11.99 -0.24
N LEU A 127 -8.17 13.05 0.47
CA LEU A 127 -7.24 14.05 1.03
C LEU A 127 -6.26 13.45 2.05
N ALA A 128 -6.61 12.33 2.69
CA ALA A 128 -5.71 11.64 3.61
C ALA A 128 -4.50 11.05 2.86
N SER A 129 -4.73 10.43 1.71
CA SER A 129 -3.65 9.91 0.87
C SER A 129 -2.79 11.03 0.27
N CYS A 130 -3.38 12.15 -0.12
CA CYS A 130 -2.61 13.31 -0.59
C CYS A 130 -1.61 13.80 0.47
N ARG A 131 -2.03 13.87 1.74
CA ARG A 131 -1.14 14.23 2.87
C ARG A 131 -0.05 13.20 3.13
N VAL A 132 -0.34 11.92 2.91
CA VAL A 132 0.65 10.85 3.05
C VAL A 132 1.68 10.92 1.93
N ALA A 133 1.27 11.14 0.67
CA ALA A 133 2.17 11.33 -0.46
C ALA A 133 3.16 12.47 -0.20
N GLN A 134 2.67 13.63 0.22
CA GLN A 134 3.49 14.79 0.59
C GLN A 134 4.49 14.48 1.72
N LYS A 135 4.02 13.86 2.81
CA LYS A 135 4.90 13.47 3.94
C LYS A 135 5.97 12.44 3.56
N SER A 136 5.70 11.65 2.51
CA SER A 136 6.58 10.58 2.02
C SER A 136 7.42 11.02 0.83
N ARG A 137 7.42 12.32 0.49
CA ARG A 137 8.20 12.92 -0.62
C ARG A 137 7.84 12.33 -1.99
N TYR A 138 6.56 12.00 -2.18
CA TYR A 138 5.99 11.75 -3.50
C TYR A 138 5.41 13.07 -4.01
N ASP A 139 6.10 13.67 -4.96
CA ASP A 139 5.71 14.94 -5.55
C ASP A 139 4.46 14.76 -6.40
N PHE A 140 3.56 15.75 -6.37
CA PHE A 140 2.41 15.75 -7.26
C PHE A 140 2.89 15.87 -8.71
N ASP A 141 2.44 14.96 -9.57
CA ASP A 141 2.78 14.94 -10.99
C ASP A 141 1.61 15.44 -11.84
N SER A 142 0.45 14.79 -11.74
CA SER A 142 -0.69 15.06 -12.61
C SER A 142 -2.02 14.60 -12.02
N VAL A 143 -3.11 15.09 -12.62
CA VAL A 143 -4.46 14.54 -12.43
C VAL A 143 -4.76 13.59 -13.58
N LEU A 144 -5.06 12.33 -13.26
CA LEU A 144 -5.50 11.32 -14.21
C LEU A 144 -7.04 11.33 -14.29
N PRO A 145 -7.62 11.13 -15.47
CA PRO A 145 -9.07 11.06 -15.62
C PRO A 145 -9.64 9.84 -14.89
N ALA A 146 -10.90 9.94 -14.44
CA ALA A 146 -11.64 8.81 -13.88
C ALA A 146 -11.58 7.56 -14.79
N ALA A 147 -11.34 6.41 -14.17
CA ALA A 147 -11.31 5.08 -14.80
C ALA A 147 -12.20 4.09 -14.01
N PRO A 148 -13.53 4.17 -14.14
CA PRO A 148 -14.45 3.27 -13.45
C PRO A 148 -14.29 1.80 -13.92
N PRO A 149 -14.59 0.81 -13.07
CA PRO A 149 -15.19 0.95 -11.73
C PRO A 149 -14.18 1.22 -10.60
N SER A 150 -12.88 1.00 -10.81
CA SER A 150 -11.87 1.08 -9.76
C SER A 150 -11.52 2.52 -9.35
N PHE A 151 -11.59 3.46 -10.30
CA PHE A 151 -11.41 4.89 -10.08
C PHE A 151 -12.62 5.67 -10.64
N PRO A 152 -13.79 5.66 -9.97
CA PRO A 152 -14.98 6.39 -10.40
C PRO A 152 -14.81 7.92 -10.47
N ARG A 153 -13.73 8.46 -9.91
CA ARG A 153 -13.37 9.88 -9.94
C ARG A 153 -11.93 10.02 -10.43
N ASP A 154 -11.59 11.23 -10.85
CA ASP A 154 -10.22 11.61 -11.19
C ASP A 154 -9.25 11.24 -10.06
N GLY A 155 -8.02 10.92 -10.43
CA GLY A 155 -6.96 10.49 -9.51
C GLY A 155 -5.80 11.46 -9.50
N HIS A 156 -5.19 11.69 -8.34
CA HIS A 156 -3.86 12.28 -8.27
C HIS A 156 -2.81 11.19 -8.50
N LEU A 157 -1.90 11.46 -9.42
CA LEU A 157 -0.64 10.74 -9.55
C LEU A 157 0.43 11.52 -8.79
N HIS A 158 1.08 10.84 -7.84
CA HIS A 158 2.28 11.34 -7.18
C HIS A 158 3.47 10.45 -7.52
N ILE A 159 4.64 11.05 -7.71
CA ILE A 159 5.85 10.33 -8.16
C ILE A 159 6.99 10.59 -7.18
N ARG A 160 7.73 9.54 -6.85
CA ARG A 160 9.04 9.63 -6.20
C ARG A 160 10.07 8.94 -7.10
N ARG A 161 11.18 9.61 -7.40
CA ARG A 161 12.26 9.07 -8.25
C ARG A 161 13.42 8.58 -7.38
N THR A 162 14.21 7.65 -7.90
CA THR A 162 15.50 7.34 -7.28
C THR A 162 16.39 8.59 -7.28
N SER A 163 17.26 8.72 -6.29
CA SER A 163 18.21 9.83 -6.26
C SER A 163 19.36 9.49 -7.20
N ALA A 164 19.53 10.28 -8.26
CA ALA A 164 20.64 10.15 -9.20
C ALA A 164 22.01 10.39 -8.55
#